data_AF-A0A1H3QII7-F1
#
_entry.id   AF-A0A1H3QII7-F1
#
_cell.length_a   1.000
_cell.length_b   1.000
_cell.length_c   1.000
_cell.angle_alpha   90.00
_cell.angle_beta   90.00
_cell.angle_gamma   90.00
#
_symmetry.space_group_name_H-M   'P 1'
#
loop_
_entity.id
_entity.type
_entity.pdbx_description
1 polymer ?
#
loop_
_entity_poly.entity_id
_entity_poly.type
_entity_poly.pdbx_seq_one_letter_code
_entity_poly.pdbx_strand_id
1 'polypeptide(L)'
;MTLFDILALLGAVCFVSFLALLLLQRAPTSWLWPAGLSLAFLAWSLMAVASEGPWGFWIESSQNAWGVQIWLDLLLAIGASLVFLIPAARAEGMKPMPWAALVLCTGSIGLMAMAARVMWLRQRRP
;
A
#
# COMPACT_ATOMS: atom_id res chain seq x y z
N MET A 1 11.83 23.89 -2.44
CA MET A 1 11.29 22.53 -2.24
C MET A 1 11.82 21.66 -3.35
N THR A 2 12.41 20.52 -3.00
CA THR A 2 12.85 19.51 -3.96
C THR A 2 11.64 18.77 -4.53
N LEU A 3 11.83 18.01 -5.61
CA LEU A 3 10.79 17.13 -6.15
C LEU A 3 10.27 16.16 -5.08
N PHE A 4 11.18 15.61 -4.25
CA PHE A 4 10.82 14.69 -3.17
C PHE A 4 9.95 15.36 -2.10
N ASP A 5 10.24 16.62 -1.74
CA ASP A 5 9.40 17.38 -0.80
C ASP A 5 7.97 17.58 -1.36
N ILE A 6 7.87 17.87 -2.66
CA ILE A 6 6.58 18.06 -3.34
C ILE A 6 5.80 16.74 -3.38
N LEU A 7 6.45 15.63 -3.72
CA LEU A 7 5.83 14.30 -3.75
C LEU A 7 5.36 13.86 -2.36
N ALA A 8 6.15 14.12 -1.32
CA ALA A 8 5.78 13.84 0.07
C ALA A 8 4.55 14.66 0.50
N LEU A 9 4.54 15.98 0.19
CA LEU A 9 3.41 16.85 0.50
C LEU A 9 2.15 16.43 -0.27
N LEU A 10 2.29 16.12 -1.56
CA LEU A 10 1.19 15.63 -2.39
C LEU A 10 0.62 14.33 -1.81
N GLY A 11 1.48 13.40 -1.40
CA GLY A 11 1.08 12.17 -0.73
C GLY A 11 0.28 12.43 0.54
N ALA A 12 0.74 13.36 1.39
CA ALA A 12 0.03 13.76 2.61
C ALA A 12 -1.35 14.37 2.31
N VAL A 13 -1.44 15.28 1.32
CA VAL A 13 -2.71 15.88 0.89
C VAL A 13 -3.67 14.82 0.35
N CYS A 14 -3.20 13.88 -0.47
CA CYS A 14 -3.99 12.77 -0.97
C CYS A 14 -4.50 11.88 0.17
N PHE A 15 -3.66 11.55 1.15
CA PHE A 15 -4.05 10.76 2.32
C PHE A 15 -5.12 11.45 3.16
N VAL A 16 -4.93 12.74 3.50
CA VAL A 16 -5.91 13.53 4.27
C VAL A 16 -7.23 13.64 3.51
N SER A 17 -7.18 13.86 2.19
CA SER A 17 -8.38 13.91 1.35
C SER A 17 -9.11 12.57 1.34
N PHE A 18 -8.39 11.46 1.20
CA PHE A 18 -8.97 10.12 1.25
C PHE A 18 -9.58 9.80 2.62
N LEU A 19 -8.91 10.17 3.71
CA LEU A 19 -9.45 10.05 5.06
C LEU A 19 -10.73 10.86 5.22
N ALA A 20 -10.77 12.10 4.74
CA ALA A 20 -11.99 12.91 4.75
C ALA A 20 -13.13 12.23 3.97
N LEU A 21 -12.84 11.67 2.79
CA LEU A 21 -13.84 10.92 2.02
C LEU A 21 -14.35 9.68 2.76
N LEU A 22 -13.47 8.94 3.45
CA LEU A 22 -13.86 7.81 4.30
C LEU A 22 -14.79 8.24 5.44
N LEU A 23 -14.41 9.29 6.17
CA LEU A 23 -15.19 9.80 7.30
C LEU A 23 -16.55 10.38 6.87
N LEU A 24 -16.60 10.97 5.67
CA LEU A 24 -17.84 11.48 5.06
C LEU A 24 -18.67 10.38 4.36
N GLN A 25 -18.23 9.11 4.42
CA GLN A 25 -18.88 7.97 3.74
C GLN A 25 -19.02 8.17 2.22
N ARG A 26 -18.09 8.93 1.63
CA ARG A 26 -18.00 9.22 0.20
C ARG A 26 -16.78 8.56 -0.46
N ALA A 27 -16.08 7.69 0.27
CA ALA A 27 -14.94 6.98 -0.28
C ALA A 27 -15.39 6.09 -1.45
N PRO A 28 -14.58 6.03 -2.52
CA PRO A 28 -14.93 5.23 -3.67
C PRO A 28 -14.91 3.74 -3.31
N THR A 29 -15.95 3.03 -3.71
CA THR A 29 -16.12 1.58 -3.45
C THR A 29 -15.55 0.71 -4.55
N SER A 30 -15.00 1.32 -5.61
CA SER A 30 -14.44 0.62 -6.77
C SER A 30 -13.08 0.00 -6.46
N TRP A 31 -12.89 -1.27 -6.84
CA TRP A 31 -11.60 -1.97 -6.77
C TRP A 31 -10.51 -1.34 -7.65
N LEU A 32 -10.89 -0.49 -8.61
CA LEU A 32 -9.97 0.20 -9.52
C LEU A 32 -9.02 1.15 -8.77
N TRP A 33 -9.45 1.73 -7.65
CA TRP A 33 -8.61 2.64 -6.86
C TRP A 33 -7.40 1.95 -6.24
N PRO A 34 -7.56 0.90 -5.40
CA PRO A 34 -6.40 0.18 -4.88
C PRO A 34 -5.58 -0.50 -5.99
N ALA A 35 -6.20 -0.94 -7.08
CA ALA A 35 -5.46 -1.48 -8.23
C ALA A 35 -4.58 -0.41 -8.89
N GLY A 36 -5.12 0.78 -9.13
CA GLY A 36 -4.40 1.91 -9.70
C GLY A 36 -3.26 2.38 -8.81
N LEU A 37 -3.50 2.50 -7.50
CA LEU A 37 -2.46 2.85 -6.52
C LEU A 37 -1.35 1.79 -6.46
N SER A 38 -1.71 0.51 -6.46
CA SER A 38 -0.75 -0.59 -6.53
C SER A 38 0.13 -0.48 -7.78
N LEU A 39 -0.46 -0.21 -8.95
CA LEU A 39 0.26 -0.12 -10.21
C LEU A 39 1.15 1.13 -10.28
N ALA A 40 0.63 2.28 -9.85
CA ALA A 40 1.38 3.53 -9.82
C ALA A 40 2.58 3.43 -8.87
N PHE A 41 2.39 2.86 -7.68
CA PHE A 41 3.48 2.69 -6.73
C PHE A 41 4.49 1.63 -7.19
N LEU A 42 4.04 0.55 -7.83
CA LEU A 42 4.94 -0.41 -8.48
C LEU A 42 5.82 0.27 -9.55
N ALA A 43 5.25 1.11 -10.41
CA ALA A 43 6.01 1.83 -11.43
C ALA A 43 7.07 2.75 -10.80
N TRP A 44 6.71 3.48 -9.73
CA TRP A 44 7.66 4.28 -8.97
C TRP A 44 8.76 3.43 -8.34
N SER A 45 8.40 2.32 -7.69
CA SER A 45 9.38 1.41 -7.07
C SER A 45 10.33 0.79 -8.07
N LEU A 46 9.85 0.41 -9.27
CA LEU A 46 10.72 -0.11 -10.33
C LEU A 46 11.69 0.95 -10.83
N MET A 47 11.24 2.20 -10.96
CA MET A 47 12.12 3.33 -11.32
C MET A 47 13.19 3.54 -10.24
N ALA A 48 12.82 3.58 -8.96
CA ALA A 48 13.76 3.70 -7.86
C ALA A 48 14.79 2.55 -7.83
N VAL A 49 14.33 1.31 -8.03
CA VAL A 49 15.24 0.14 -8.11
C VAL A 49 16.20 0.25 -9.30
N ALA A 50 15.73 0.74 -10.45
CA ALA A 50 16.56 0.92 -11.64
C ALA A 50 17.60 2.05 -11.47
N SER A 51 17.26 3.11 -10.73
CA SER A 51 18.11 4.28 -10.53
C SER A 51 19.07 4.17 -9.34
N GLU A 52 18.63 3.53 -8.25
CA GLU A 52 19.31 3.54 -6.94
C GLU A 52 19.68 2.12 -6.46
N GLY A 53 19.21 1.09 -7.18
CA GLY A 53 19.43 -0.32 -6.85
C GLY A 53 18.36 -0.92 -5.93
N PRO A 54 18.32 -2.26 -5.80
CA PRO A 54 17.26 -2.95 -5.06
C PRO A 54 17.35 -2.80 -3.53
N TRP A 55 18.47 -2.31 -3.00
CA TRP A 55 18.73 -2.22 -1.56
C TRP A 55 18.56 -0.82 -0.98
N GLY A 56 18.19 0.18 -1.79
CA GLY A 56 18.06 1.58 -1.36
C GLY A 56 17.15 1.75 -0.14
N PHE A 57 16.00 1.06 -0.11
CA PHE A 57 15.06 1.13 1.01
C PHE A 57 15.69 0.74 2.35
N TRP A 58 16.57 -0.28 2.37
CA TRP A 58 17.22 -0.74 3.60
C TRP A 58 18.23 0.28 4.09
N ILE A 59 19.05 0.79 3.17
CA ILE A 59 20.07 1.80 3.46
C ILE A 59 19.39 3.05 4.02
N GLU A 60 18.39 3.59 3.33
CA GLU A 60 17.65 4.79 3.77
C GLU A 60 16.94 4.59 5.11
N SER A 61 16.32 3.42 5.31
CA SER A 61 15.61 3.12 6.57
C SER A 61 16.52 2.94 7.79
N SER A 62 17.83 2.78 7.60
CA SER A 62 18.76 2.45 8.70
C SER A 62 19.75 3.56 9.03
N GLN A 63 19.70 4.71 8.35
CA GLN A 63 20.70 5.78 8.55
C GLN A 63 20.56 6.52 9.88
N ASN A 64 19.36 6.63 10.43
CA ASN A 64 19.08 7.42 11.62
C ASN A 64 17.78 6.97 12.30
N ALA A 65 17.50 7.54 13.47
CA ALA A 65 16.31 7.20 14.26
C ALA A 65 14.99 7.45 13.51
N TRP A 66 14.90 8.51 12.70
CA TRP A 66 13.71 8.79 11.89
C TRP A 66 13.51 7.75 10.78
N GLY A 67 14.58 7.33 10.10
CA GLY A 67 14.53 6.27 9.10
C GLY A 67 14.01 4.96 9.70
N VAL A 68 14.55 4.56 10.86
CA VAL A 68 14.12 3.33 11.55
C VAL A 68 12.68 3.45 12.03
N GLN A 69 12.29 4.61 12.55
CA GLN A 69 10.92 4.87 12.96
C GLN A 69 9.94 4.73 11.78
N ILE A 70 10.22 5.34 10.63
CA ILE A 70 9.37 5.24 9.42
C ILE A 70 9.26 3.78 8.96
N TRP A 71 10.37 3.04 8.97
CA TRP A 71 10.36 1.62 8.62
C TRP A 71 9.47 0.79 9.52
N LEU A 72 9.58 0.98 10.84
CA LEU A 72 8.73 0.29 11.80
C LEU A 72 7.25 0.69 11.64
N ASP A 73 6.97 1.97 11.40
CA ASP A 73 5.61 2.47 11.16
C ASP A 73 4.95 1.77 9.95
N LEU A 74 5.69 1.63 8.84
CA LEU A 74 5.22 0.90 7.66
C LEU A 74 4.93 -0.58 7.95
N LEU A 75 5.80 -1.26 8.71
CA LEU A 75 5.59 -2.66 9.10
C LEU A 75 4.36 -2.81 10.00
N LEU A 76 4.16 -1.90 10.95
CA LEU A 76 2.99 -1.87 11.83
C LEU A 76 1.70 -1.59 11.05
N ALA A 77 1.73 -0.63 10.12
CA ALA A 77 0.58 -0.30 9.28
C ALA A 77 0.16 -1.47 8.37
N ILE A 78 1.14 -2.17 7.77
CA ILE A 78 0.88 -3.38 6.98
C ILE A 78 0.32 -4.48 7.88
N GLY A 79 0.94 -4.73 9.05
CA GLY A 79 0.48 -5.72 10.01
C GLY A 79 -0.96 -5.49 10.44
N ALA A 80 -1.28 -4.25 10.85
CA ALA A 80 -2.63 -3.83 11.22
C ALA A 80 -3.63 -4.01 10.08
N SER A 81 -3.25 -3.67 8.85
CA SER A 81 -4.09 -3.85 7.67
C SER A 81 -4.38 -5.33 7.40
N LEU A 82 -3.38 -6.21 7.54
CA LEU A 82 -3.52 -7.65 7.33
C LEU A 82 -4.45 -8.32 8.35
N VAL A 83 -4.54 -7.80 9.59
CA VAL A 83 -5.51 -8.28 10.60
C VAL A 83 -6.94 -8.27 10.06
N PHE A 84 -7.30 -7.25 9.28
CA PHE A 84 -8.62 -7.13 8.68
C PHE A 84 -8.70 -7.72 7.26
N LEU A 85 -7.64 -7.57 6.48
CA LEU A 85 -7.66 -7.95 5.07
C LEU A 85 -7.56 -9.47 4.86
N ILE A 86 -6.85 -10.20 5.72
CA ILE A 86 -6.76 -11.66 5.63
C ILE A 86 -8.12 -12.32 5.86
N PRO A 87 -8.88 -12.03 6.95
CA PRO A 87 -10.23 -12.55 7.11
C PRO A 87 -11.16 -12.16 5.97
N ALA A 88 -11.11 -10.90 5.51
CA ALA A 88 -11.89 -10.44 4.37
C ALA A 88 -11.59 -11.25 3.10
N ALA A 89 -10.31 -11.48 2.79
CA ALA A 89 -9.91 -12.29 1.64
C ALA A 89 -10.38 -13.75 1.74
N ARG A 90 -10.29 -14.36 2.93
CA ARG A 90 -10.82 -15.72 3.17
C ARG A 90 -12.32 -15.78 2.94
N ALA A 91 -13.06 -14.77 3.41
CA ALA A 91 -14.51 -14.69 3.22
C ALA A 91 -14.90 -14.60 1.74
N GLU A 92 -14.04 -14.06 0.89
CA GLU A 92 -14.20 -14.04 -0.58
C GLU A 92 -13.66 -15.29 -1.29
N GLY A 93 -13.21 -16.33 -0.55
CA GLY A 93 -12.69 -17.58 -1.11
C GLY A 93 -11.24 -17.49 -1.60
N MET A 94 -10.50 -16.43 -1.26
CA MET A 94 -9.08 -16.32 -1.60
C MET A 94 -8.23 -17.21 -0.68
N LYS A 95 -7.18 -17.81 -1.24
CA LYS A 95 -6.08 -18.42 -0.46
C LYS A 95 -5.14 -17.30 -0.01
N PRO A 96 -5.00 -16.97 1.29
CA PRO A 96 -4.23 -15.78 1.71
C PRO A 96 -2.72 -15.93 1.55
N MET A 97 -2.17 -17.14 1.56
CA MET A 97 -0.71 -17.38 1.60
C MET A 97 0.05 -16.73 0.42
N PRO A 98 -0.34 -16.90 -0.86
CA PRO A 98 0.33 -16.21 -1.97
C PRO A 98 0.27 -14.68 -1.86
N TRP A 99 -0.83 -14.15 -1.34
CA TRP A 99 -0.98 -12.71 -1.15
C TRP A 99 -0.14 -12.19 0.00
N ALA A 100 -0.06 -12.92 1.11
CA ALA A 100 0.83 -12.58 2.22
C ALA A 100 2.30 -12.58 1.78
N ALA A 101 2.71 -13.56 0.95
CA ALA A 101 4.05 -13.57 0.36
C ALA A 101 4.28 -12.34 -0.54
N LEU A 102 3.30 -11.98 -1.38
CA LEU A 102 3.39 -10.78 -2.21
C LEU A 102 3.53 -9.50 -1.36
N VAL A 103 2.72 -9.35 -0.30
CA VAL A 103 2.79 -8.23 0.64
C VAL A 103 4.14 -8.19 1.36
N LEU A 104 4.66 -9.33 1.79
CA LEU A 104 5.96 -9.41 2.45
C LEU A 104 7.10 -8.95 1.52
N CYS A 105 7.06 -9.34 0.25
CA CYS A 105 8.11 -9.00 -0.71
C CYS A 105 8.00 -7.57 -1.26
N THR A 106 6.81 -6.95 -1.24
CA THR A 106 6.55 -5.69 -1.97
C THR A 106 5.89 -4.60 -1.13
N GLY A 107 5.64 -4.87 0.15
CA GLY A 107 5.00 -3.95 1.08
C GLY A 107 3.59 -3.56 0.65
N SER A 108 3.35 -2.25 0.57
CA SER A 108 2.03 -1.68 0.24
C SER A 108 1.57 -2.00 -1.19
N ILE A 109 2.47 -2.33 -2.12
CA ILE A 109 2.10 -2.76 -3.49
C ILE A 109 1.24 -4.03 -3.41
N GLY A 110 1.77 -5.09 -2.79
CA GLY A 110 1.04 -6.34 -2.59
C GLY A 110 -0.22 -6.17 -1.74
N LEU A 111 -0.17 -5.27 -0.75
CA LEU A 111 -1.33 -4.98 0.11
C LEU A 111 -2.48 -4.36 -0.68
N MET A 112 -2.18 -3.37 -1.52
CA MET A 112 -3.18 -2.72 -2.37
C MET A 112 -3.69 -3.66 -3.47
N ALA A 113 -2.83 -4.49 -4.06
CA ALA A 113 -3.24 -5.52 -5.00
C ALA A 113 -4.19 -6.55 -4.35
N MET A 114 -3.91 -6.97 -3.12
CA MET A 114 -4.77 -7.87 -2.35
C MET A 114 -6.12 -7.21 -2.05
N ALA A 115 -6.12 -5.95 -1.60
CA ALA A 115 -7.34 -5.19 -1.33
C ALA A 115 -8.20 -5.03 -2.59
N ALA A 116 -7.59 -4.69 -3.73
CA ALA A 116 -8.27 -4.63 -5.01
C ALA A 116 -8.93 -5.96 -5.38
N ARG A 117 -8.22 -7.09 -5.16
CA ARG A 117 -8.78 -8.42 -5.44
C ARG A 117 -9.99 -8.74 -4.56
N VAL A 118 -9.94 -8.43 -3.27
CA VAL A 118 -11.07 -8.60 -2.35
C VAL A 118 -12.27 -7.79 -2.83
N MET A 119 -12.08 -6.51 -3.13
CA MET A 119 -13.15 -5.62 -3.59
C MET A 119 -13.76 -6.09 -4.91
N TRP A 120 -12.94 -6.56 -5.85
CA TRP A 120 -13.41 -7.09 -7.13
C TRP A 120 -14.28 -8.34 -6.95
N LEU A 121 -13.89 -9.24 -6.04
CA LEU A 121 -14.67 -10.45 -5.75
C LEU A 121 -16.03 -10.10 -5.13
N ARG A 122 -16.05 -9.17 -4.17
CA ARG A 122 -17.29 -8.69 -3.53
C ARG A 122 -18.28 -8.12 -4.53
N GLN A 123 -17.81 -7.31 -5.47
CA GLN A 123 -18.67 -6.71 -6.50
C GLN A 123 -19.24 -7.72 -7.51
N ARG A 124 -18.62 -8.89 -7.63
CA ARG A 124 -19.05 -9.95 -8.56
C ARG A 124 -19.90 -11.02 -7.90
N ARG A 125 -20.09 -10.98 -6.58
CA ARG A 125 -21.02 -11.88 -5.92
C ARG A 125 -22.45 -11.50 -6.31
N PRO A 126 -23.26 -12.48 -6.76
CA PRO A 126 -24.66 -12.25 -7.11
C PRO A 126 -25.49 -11.85 -5.88
#